data_AF-A0A0D0B1X2-F1
#
_entry.id   AF-A0A0D0B1X2-F1
#
_cell.length_a   1.000
_cell.length_b   1.000
_cell.length_c   1.000
_cell.angle_alpha   90.00
_cell.angle_beta   90.00
_cell.angle_gamma   90.00
#
_symmetry.space_group_name_H-M   'P 1'
#
loop_
_entity.id
_entity.type
_entity.pdbx_description
1 polymer ?
#
loop_
_entity_poly.entity_id
_entity_poly.type
_entity_poly.pdbx_seq_one_letter_code
_entity_poly.pdbx_strand_id
1 'polypeptide(L)'
;MLSLAAASSRSFRPCSTSFLPSLTRTLVNRALNKPIPSPTEDIVTPKDFLNKIGRDIQSKMSFAPESWDDFWRLSGLDMRKAGMGVKDRRYTLWCMSKFRRGIPVEEFAHEMKPKKTVRGWGPSVQNGKRIRSKIPKHLRGK
;
A
#
# COMPACT_ATOMS: atom_id res chain seq x y z
N MET A 1 -62.96 49.06 -48.17
CA MET A 1 -62.53 47.79 -48.80
C MET A 1 -61.13 48.05 -49.34
N LEU A 2 -59.99 47.55 -48.86
CA LEU A 2 -59.57 46.41 -48.03
C LEU A 2 -58.22 46.83 -47.38
N SER A 3 -58.07 46.85 -46.05
CA SER A 3 -57.39 45.85 -45.19
C SER A 3 -56.08 45.25 -45.74
N LEU A 4 -54.96 45.48 -45.05
CA LEU A 4 -53.88 44.49 -44.94
C LEU A 4 -53.07 44.66 -43.63
N ALA A 5 -52.82 43.52 -42.99
CA ALA A 5 -52.41 43.37 -41.60
C ALA A 5 -50.87 43.37 -41.39
N ALA A 6 -50.45 43.76 -40.19
CA ALA A 6 -49.05 43.70 -39.74
C ALA A 6 -48.67 42.28 -39.31
N ALA A 7 -47.58 41.73 -39.88
CA ALA A 7 -47.00 40.46 -39.47
C ALA A 7 -45.93 40.68 -38.39
N SER A 8 -46.18 40.17 -37.18
CA SER A 8 -45.25 40.17 -36.06
C SER A 8 -44.26 38.99 -36.18
N SER A 9 -43.01 39.29 -36.50
CA SER A 9 -41.94 38.30 -36.60
C SER A 9 -41.43 37.92 -35.20
N ARG A 10 -41.82 36.76 -34.69
CA ARG A 10 -41.21 36.19 -33.47
C ARG A 10 -39.87 35.56 -33.83
N SER A 11 -38.78 36.21 -33.43
CA SER A 11 -37.43 35.64 -33.50
C SER A 11 -37.31 34.46 -32.52
N PHE A 12 -37.14 33.25 -33.05
CA PHE A 12 -36.75 32.09 -32.26
C PHE A 12 -35.33 32.29 -31.71
N ARG A 13 -35.18 32.23 -30.39
CA ARG A 13 -33.87 32.21 -29.72
C ARG A 13 -33.26 30.81 -29.88
N PRO A 14 -32.04 30.64 -30.43
CA PRO A 14 -31.38 29.35 -30.40
C PRO A 14 -31.11 28.95 -28.95
N CYS A 15 -31.48 27.71 -28.63
CA CYS A 15 -31.24 27.05 -27.37
C CYS A 15 -29.73 27.04 -27.08
N SER A 16 -29.35 27.54 -25.92
CA SER A 16 -27.97 27.56 -25.42
C SER A 16 -27.39 26.14 -25.48
N THR A 17 -26.33 25.96 -26.26
CA THR A 17 -25.60 24.69 -26.36
C THR A 17 -25.10 24.27 -24.98
N SER A 18 -25.60 23.16 -24.48
CA SER A 18 -25.14 22.53 -23.25
C SER A 18 -23.67 22.17 -23.39
N PHE A 19 -22.79 22.86 -22.66
CA PHE A 19 -21.42 22.41 -22.42
C PHE A 19 -21.48 21.13 -21.59
N LEU A 20 -21.53 19.97 -22.24
CA LEU A 20 -21.32 18.70 -21.56
C LEU A 20 -19.85 18.67 -21.10
N PRO A 21 -19.54 18.47 -19.80
CA PRO A 21 -18.17 18.36 -19.34
C PRO A 21 -17.53 17.14 -19.98
N SER A 22 -16.41 17.35 -20.67
CA SER A 22 -15.59 16.26 -21.24
C SER A 22 -15.10 15.36 -20.11
N LEU A 23 -15.63 14.14 -20.02
CA LEU A 23 -15.21 13.11 -19.06
C LEU A 23 -13.87 12.45 -19.47
N THR A 24 -12.99 13.16 -20.18
CA THR A 24 -11.66 12.67 -20.52
C THR A 24 -10.70 12.95 -19.36
N ARG A 25 -10.65 12.02 -18.39
CA ARG A 25 -9.64 12.06 -17.32
C ARG A 25 -8.24 11.83 -17.93
N THR A 26 -7.37 12.81 -17.83
CA THR A 26 -5.94 12.62 -18.15
C THR A 26 -5.29 11.70 -17.10
N LEU A 27 -4.60 10.67 -17.56
CA LEU A 27 -3.81 9.78 -16.70
C LEU A 27 -2.51 10.49 -16.30
N VAL A 28 -2.55 11.24 -15.20
CA VAL A 28 -1.34 11.82 -14.60
C VAL A 28 -0.65 10.78 -13.73
N ASN A 29 0.55 10.35 -14.11
CA ASN A 29 1.41 9.45 -13.34
C ASN A 29 1.99 10.16 -12.09
N ARG A 30 1.16 10.37 -11.06
CA ARG A 30 1.58 10.97 -9.78
C ARG A 30 2.70 10.21 -9.08
N ALA A 31 2.96 8.96 -9.45
CA ALA A 31 4.02 8.14 -8.85
C ALA A 31 5.43 8.66 -9.14
N LEU A 32 5.66 9.24 -10.33
CA LEU A 32 6.97 9.77 -10.73
C LEU A 32 7.32 11.09 -10.02
N ASN A 33 6.30 11.87 -9.64
CA ASN A 33 6.46 13.20 -9.04
C ASN A 33 6.44 13.17 -7.51
N LYS A 34 6.65 12.00 -6.88
CA LYS A 34 6.67 11.91 -5.42
C LYS A 34 7.97 12.52 -4.89
N PRO A 35 7.92 13.47 -3.94
CA PRO A 35 9.13 14.02 -3.35
C PRO A 35 9.91 12.91 -2.64
N ILE A 36 11.22 13.06 -2.66
CA ILE A 36 12.13 12.22 -1.89
C ILE A 36 12.14 12.76 -0.46
N PRO A 37 11.85 11.94 0.54
CA PRO A 37 11.91 12.38 1.93
C PRO A 37 13.37 12.62 2.34
N SER A 38 13.62 13.66 3.11
CA SER A 38 14.95 13.91 3.68
C SER A 38 15.31 12.78 4.67
N PRO A 39 16.58 12.37 4.73
CA PRO A 39 17.04 11.42 5.75
C PRO A 39 16.77 11.96 7.16
N THR A 40 16.39 11.08 8.08
CA THR A 40 16.20 11.41 9.50
C THR A 40 17.46 11.00 10.28
N GLU A 41 17.71 11.57 11.46
CA GLU A 41 18.89 11.23 12.28
C GLU A 41 19.02 9.72 12.52
N ASP A 42 17.89 9.04 12.75
CA ASP A 42 17.84 7.59 12.97
C ASP A 42 17.95 6.73 11.69
N ILE A 43 17.68 7.32 10.52
CA ILE A 43 17.52 6.60 9.25
C ILE A 43 18.21 7.41 8.17
N VAL A 44 19.52 7.16 8.04
CA VAL A 44 20.39 7.81 7.06
C VAL A 44 20.52 6.97 5.80
N THR A 45 20.66 5.65 5.96
CA THR A 45 20.93 4.72 4.86
C THR A 45 19.66 3.96 4.46
N PRO A 46 19.49 3.58 3.17
CA PRO A 46 18.41 2.65 2.77
C PRO A 46 18.40 1.34 3.57
N LYS A 47 19.59 0.84 3.93
CA LYS A 47 19.74 -0.36 4.77
C LYS A 47 19.15 -0.17 6.16
N ASP A 48 19.36 0.99 6.78
CA ASP A 48 18.82 1.31 8.10
C ASP A 48 17.29 1.36 8.06
N PHE A 49 16.73 1.94 6.99
CA PHE A 49 15.29 1.94 6.77
C PHE A 49 14.73 0.52 6.66
N LEU A 50 15.37 -0.33 5.85
CA LEU A 50 14.95 -1.72 5.62
C LEU A 50 15.07 -2.58 6.89
N ASN A 51 16.03 -2.29 7.75
CA ASN A 51 16.18 -2.92 9.06
C ASN A 51 15.09 -2.47 10.03
N LYS A 52 14.80 -1.16 10.11
CA LYS A 52 13.75 -0.62 11.00
C LYS A 52 12.34 -1.12 10.66
N ILE A 53 12.01 -1.35 9.37
CA ILE A 53 10.68 -1.87 8.99
C ILE A 53 10.48 -3.37 9.28
N GLY A 54 11.57 -4.12 9.48
CA GLY A 54 11.59 -5.54 9.83
C GLY A 54 11.24 -6.53 8.71
N ARG A 55 10.74 -7.72 9.09
CA ARG A 55 10.30 -8.83 8.20
C ARG A 55 11.40 -9.42 7.30
N ASP A 56 12.65 -9.28 7.72
CA ASP A 56 13.84 -9.74 7.01
C ASP A 56 13.87 -9.24 5.56
N ILE A 57 13.45 -7.99 5.31
CA ILE A 57 13.38 -7.45 3.95
C ILE A 57 14.78 -7.17 3.42
N GLN A 58 15.69 -6.71 4.28
CA GLN A 58 17.08 -6.47 3.95
C GLN A 58 17.75 -7.71 3.32
N SER A 59 17.49 -8.91 3.84
CA SER A 59 18.11 -10.16 3.36
C SER A 59 17.48 -10.70 2.08
N LYS A 60 16.25 -10.29 1.76
CA LYS A 60 15.50 -10.76 0.58
C LYS A 60 15.74 -9.92 -0.67
N MET A 61 16.37 -8.76 -0.53
CA MET A 61 16.66 -7.87 -1.64
C MET A 61 18.07 -8.16 -2.16
N SER A 62 18.16 -8.85 -3.31
CA SER A 62 19.45 -9.27 -3.87
C SER A 62 20.36 -8.11 -4.26
N PHE A 63 19.77 -6.97 -4.63
CA PHE A 63 20.47 -5.74 -4.97
C PHE A 63 19.76 -4.58 -4.30
N ALA A 64 20.24 -4.18 -3.13
CA ALA A 64 19.79 -2.96 -2.48
C ALA A 64 20.62 -1.78 -3.02
N PRO A 65 20.01 -0.70 -3.52
CA PRO A 65 20.77 0.49 -3.89
C PRO A 65 21.38 1.13 -2.63
N GLU A 66 22.66 1.48 -2.70
CA GLU A 66 23.36 2.19 -1.61
C GLU A 66 22.92 3.66 -1.52
N SER A 67 22.49 4.25 -2.63
CA SER A 67 22.05 5.63 -2.73
C SER A 67 20.63 5.82 -2.18
N TRP A 68 20.45 6.82 -1.30
CA TRP A 68 19.16 7.19 -0.73
C TRP A 68 18.15 7.57 -1.82
N ASP A 69 18.55 8.42 -2.76
CA ASP A 69 17.67 8.91 -3.81
C ASP A 69 17.18 7.79 -4.73
N ASP A 70 18.08 6.88 -5.09
CA ASP A 70 17.75 5.75 -5.96
C ASP A 70 16.78 4.79 -5.27
N PHE A 71 16.98 4.54 -3.96
CA PHE A 71 16.06 3.74 -3.16
C PHE A 71 14.64 4.30 -3.19
N TRP A 72 14.47 5.61 -3.02
CA TRP A 72 13.16 6.26 -2.99
C TRP A 72 12.49 6.38 -4.37
N ARG A 73 13.27 6.22 -5.45
CA ARG A 73 12.78 6.17 -6.84
C ARG A 73 12.38 4.77 -7.29
N LEU A 74 12.78 3.72 -6.57
CA LEU A 74 12.44 2.34 -6.92
C LEU A 74 10.94 2.13 -7.10
N SER A 75 10.58 1.48 -8.19
CA SER A 75 9.21 1.01 -8.44
C SER A 75 9.03 -0.44 -7.99
N GLY A 76 7.76 -0.86 -7.86
CA GLY A 76 7.44 -2.27 -7.58
C GLY A 76 7.89 -3.25 -8.67
N LEU A 77 8.14 -2.77 -9.90
CA LEU A 77 8.71 -3.57 -10.99
C LEU A 77 10.21 -3.78 -10.79
N ASP A 78 10.93 -2.74 -10.37
CA ASP A 78 12.37 -2.83 -10.11
C ASP A 78 12.63 -3.75 -8.91
N MET A 79 11.81 -3.63 -7.87
CA MET A 79 11.81 -4.55 -6.74
C MET A 79 11.48 -6.00 -7.13
N ARG A 80 10.65 -6.22 -8.17
CA ARG A 80 10.37 -7.56 -8.71
C ARG A 80 11.60 -8.13 -9.44
N LYS A 81 12.28 -7.30 -10.23
CA LYS A 81 13.54 -7.67 -10.89
C LYS A 81 14.62 -8.00 -9.87
N ALA A 82 14.64 -7.31 -8.73
CA ALA A 82 15.52 -7.59 -7.59
C ALA A 82 15.15 -8.84 -6.77
N GLY A 83 14.19 -9.65 -7.21
CA GLY A 83 13.86 -10.95 -6.59
C GLY A 83 12.87 -10.90 -5.43
N MET A 84 12.34 -9.74 -5.04
CA MET A 84 11.42 -9.65 -3.89
C MET A 84 10.06 -10.29 -4.20
N GLY A 85 9.47 -10.99 -3.22
CA GLY A 85 8.12 -11.55 -3.32
C GLY A 85 7.01 -10.48 -3.31
N VAL A 86 5.81 -10.80 -3.82
CA VAL A 86 4.70 -9.84 -3.98
C VAL A 86 4.32 -9.15 -2.66
N LYS A 87 4.28 -9.90 -1.54
CA LYS A 87 3.91 -9.38 -0.22
C LYS A 87 4.92 -8.36 0.30
N ASP A 88 6.20 -8.69 0.19
CA ASP A 88 7.29 -7.87 0.70
C ASP A 88 7.43 -6.57 -0.11
N ARG A 89 7.25 -6.63 -1.44
CA ARG A 89 7.18 -5.43 -2.28
C ARG A 89 6.04 -4.49 -1.89
N ARG A 90 4.83 -5.03 -1.70
CA ARG A 90 3.66 -4.23 -1.30
C ARG A 90 3.85 -3.60 0.07
N TYR A 91 4.42 -4.34 1.01
CA TYR A 91 4.70 -3.83 2.35
C TYR A 91 5.77 -2.73 2.31
N THR A 92 6.88 -2.95 1.61
CA THR A 92 7.96 -1.96 1.48
C THR A 92 7.44 -0.65 0.87
N LEU A 93 6.68 -0.72 -0.23
CA LEU A 93 6.09 0.47 -0.87
C LEU A 93 5.07 1.18 0.04
N TRP A 94 4.33 0.43 0.86
CA TRP A 94 3.41 1.00 1.83
C TRP A 94 4.16 1.74 2.96
N CYS A 95 5.23 1.13 3.50
CA CYS A 95 6.13 1.75 4.47
C CYS A 95 6.77 3.03 3.92
N MET A 96 7.26 3.00 2.68
CA MET A 96 7.79 4.19 1.99
C MET A 96 6.74 5.29 1.86
N SER A 97 5.49 4.93 1.55
CA SER A 97 4.38 5.88 1.47
C SER A 97 4.06 6.53 2.83
N LYS A 98 4.17 5.76 3.92
CA LYS A 98 3.95 6.25 5.29
C LYS A 98 5.08 7.17 5.74
N PHE A 99 6.33 6.79 5.48
CA PHE A 99 7.49 7.61 5.79
C PHE A 99 7.48 8.95 5.05
N ARG A 100 7.10 8.96 3.76
CA ARG A 100 6.88 10.19 2.99
C ARG A 100 5.84 11.14 3.58
N ARG A 101 4.93 10.63 4.41
CA ARG A 101 3.91 11.44 5.11
C ARG A 101 4.38 11.94 6.48
N GLY A 102 5.64 11.67 6.85
CA GLY A 102 6.20 12.05 8.15
C GLY A 102 5.71 11.20 9.32
N ILE A 103 5.14 10.02 9.05
CA ILE A 103 4.74 9.09 10.11
C ILE A 103 5.99 8.33 10.57
N PRO A 104 6.30 8.28 11.88
CA PRO A 104 7.47 7.56 12.40
C PRO A 104 7.38 6.07 12.10
N VAL A 105 8.52 5.44 11.81
CA VAL A 105 8.58 4.03 11.36
C VAL A 105 8.04 3.07 12.43
N GLU A 106 8.30 3.37 13.70
CA GLU A 106 7.91 2.55 14.84
C GLU A 106 6.39 2.38 14.97
N GLU A 107 5.62 3.36 14.52
CA GLU A 107 4.16 3.32 14.61
C GLU A 107 3.54 2.30 13.64
N PHE A 108 4.15 2.11 12.47
CA PHE A 108 3.57 1.27 11.42
C PHE A 108 4.36 0.01 11.10
N ALA A 109 5.62 -0.09 11.56
CA ALA A 109 6.45 -1.26 11.34
C ALA A 109 5.91 -2.44 12.16
N HIS A 110 5.71 -3.56 11.48
CA HIS A 110 5.23 -4.78 12.11
C HIS A 110 6.14 -5.94 11.73
N GLU A 111 6.62 -6.64 12.75
CA GLU A 111 7.41 -7.85 12.58
C GLU A 111 6.61 -8.97 11.91
N MET A 112 7.34 -9.92 11.33
CA MET A 112 6.73 -11.09 10.75
C MET A 112 6.16 -11.96 11.87
N LYS A 113 4.83 -12.16 11.86
CA LYS A 113 4.19 -13.11 12.76
C LYS A 113 4.86 -14.48 12.59
N PRO A 114 5.32 -15.12 13.68
CA PRO A 114 6.01 -16.39 13.59
C PRO A 114 5.09 -17.43 12.94
N LYS A 115 5.71 -18.36 12.20
CA LYS A 115 4.97 -19.46 11.59
C LYS A 115 4.26 -20.24 12.69
N LYS A 116 2.96 -20.46 12.53
CA LYS A 116 2.19 -21.31 13.44
C LYS A 116 2.87 -22.68 13.57
N THR A 117 3.28 -23.02 14.78
CA THR A 117 3.91 -24.32 15.11
C THR A 117 2.91 -25.46 14.94
N VAL A 118 1.68 -25.26 15.42
CA VAL A 118 0.59 -26.24 15.30
C VAL A 118 -0.46 -25.71 14.31
N ARG A 119 -0.78 -26.51 13.28
CA ARG A 119 -1.85 -26.24 12.30
C ARG A 119 -2.97 -27.29 12.53
N GLY A 120 -4.19 -26.89 12.93
CA GLY A 120 -5.28 -27.84 13.21
C GLY A 120 -6.54 -27.27 13.90
N TRP A 121 -7.55 -28.15 14.06
CA TRP A 121 -8.90 -27.89 14.60
C TRP A 121 -8.89 -27.78 16.15
N GLY A 122 -8.49 -26.62 16.66
CA GLY A 122 -8.62 -26.27 18.08
C GLY A 122 -7.82 -27.15 19.06
N PRO A 123 -8.05 -26.99 20.37
CA PRO A 123 -7.25 -27.63 21.42
C PRO A 123 -7.28 -29.16 21.41
N SER A 124 -8.24 -29.77 20.72
CA SER A 124 -8.47 -31.21 20.80
C SER A 124 -7.40 -32.04 20.09
N VAL A 125 -6.67 -31.49 19.12
CA VAL A 125 -5.61 -32.22 18.40
C VAL A 125 -4.41 -31.30 18.16
N GLN A 126 -3.28 -31.58 18.82
CA GLN A 126 -2.00 -30.89 18.60
C GLN A 126 -0.91 -31.92 18.26
N ASN A 127 -0.04 -31.61 17.29
CA ASN A 127 1.09 -32.47 16.89
C ASN A 127 0.70 -33.94 16.59
N GLY A 128 -0.46 -34.15 15.93
CA GLY A 128 -0.98 -35.49 15.60
C GLY A 128 -1.54 -36.28 16.78
N LYS A 129 -1.59 -35.69 18.00
CA LYS A 129 -2.11 -36.34 19.21
C LYS A 129 -3.40 -35.65 19.66
N ARG A 130 -4.44 -36.44 19.93
CA ARG A 130 -5.70 -35.94 20.49
C ARG A 130 -5.51 -35.62 21.98
N ILE A 131 -5.62 -34.36 22.36
CA ILE A 131 -5.65 -33.92 23.75
C ILE A 131 -7.08 -34.14 24.24
N ARG A 132 -7.32 -35.25 24.94
CA ARG A 132 -8.45 -35.33 25.89
C ARG A 132 -8.07 -34.53 27.12
N SER A 133 -9.00 -33.77 27.70
CA SER A 133 -8.84 -33.03 28.96
C SER A 133 -8.22 -33.94 30.04
N LYS A 134 -6.89 -33.92 30.14
CA LYS A 134 -6.16 -34.56 31.22
C LYS A 134 -5.83 -33.45 32.21
N ILE A 135 -6.37 -33.57 33.41
CA ILE A 135 -5.97 -32.80 34.59
C ILE A 135 -4.43 -32.72 34.58
N PRO A 136 -3.85 -31.51 34.59
CA PRO A 136 -2.40 -31.35 34.53
C PRO A 136 -1.75 -32.09 35.69
N LYS A 137 -0.57 -32.67 35.45
CA LYS A 137 0.08 -33.64 36.36
C LYS A 137 0.23 -33.14 37.81
N HIS A 138 0.37 -31.83 38.02
CA HIS A 138 0.51 -31.21 39.34
C HIS A 138 -0.79 -31.18 40.17
N LEU A 139 -1.95 -31.43 39.56
CA LEU A 139 -3.26 -31.56 40.22
C LEU A 139 -3.68 -33.02 40.42
N ARG A 140 -2.81 -33.99 40.12
CA ARG A 140 -3.04 -35.39 40.49
C ARG A 140 -2.44 -35.62 41.87
N GLY A 141 -3.29 -35.87 42.86
CA GLY A 141 -2.89 -36.27 44.20
C GLY A 141 -1.89 -37.42 44.15
N LYS A 142 -0.90 -37.36 45.06
CA LYS A 142 0.14 -38.36 45.26
C LYS A 142 -0.44 -39.75 45.51
#